data_AF-A0A6A6K633-F1
#
_entry.id   AF-A0A6A6K633-F1
#
_cell.length_a   1.000
_cell.length_b   1.000
_cell.length_c   1.000
_cell.angle_alpha   90.00
_cell.angle_beta   90.00
_cell.angle_gamma   90.00
#
_symmetry.space_group_name_H-M   'P 1'
#
loop_
_entity.id
_entity.type
_entity.pdbx_description
1 polymer ?
#
loop_
_entity_poly.entity_id
_entity_poly.type
_entity_poly.pdbx_seq_one_letter_code
_entity_poly.pdbx_strand_id
1 'polypeptide(L)'
;MGPILLNSILNTRFQGLSGEFHLAKGELIPKALEIFNVIGNKERILGYYSLNGALSKSLTSKEKLGKPIWPGDTDEQPRKLRIGVPVTTGFREFLKVEWHPETGKPIVSGFCADVFREALKMLPFPLPYEFIPFADKERKSKGTYDQLLYQIKQQEVDAIVGDKTIVANRSLYVDFTLPYTESGVSKVVLMKHDERDNKWIFLKRLSLDL
;
A
#
# COMPACT_ATOMS: atom_id res chain seq x y z
N MET A 1 -11.58 33.71 -45.16
CA MET A 1 -12.51 32.66 -44.70
C MET A 1 -12.16 32.14 -43.30
N GLY A 2 -10.97 31.57 -43.07
CA GLY A 2 -10.60 30.94 -41.78
C GLY A 2 -10.80 31.77 -40.51
N PRO A 3 -10.31 33.02 -40.41
CA PRO A 3 -10.44 33.83 -39.20
C PRO A 3 -11.89 34.19 -38.85
N ILE A 4 -12.73 34.41 -39.88
CA ILE A 4 -14.14 34.76 -39.71
C ILE A 4 -14.90 33.56 -39.16
N LEU A 5 -14.68 32.37 -39.73
CA LEU A 5 -15.30 31.13 -39.26
C LEU A 5 -14.88 30.80 -37.82
N LEU A 6 -13.58 30.91 -37.51
CA LEU A 6 -13.07 30.71 -36.15
C LEU A 6 -13.74 31.68 -35.17
N ASN A 7 -13.83 32.96 -35.53
CA ASN A 7 -14.49 33.96 -34.69
C ASN A 7 -15.98 33.67 -34.51
N SER A 8 -16.68 33.18 -35.55
CA SER A 8 -18.08 32.75 -35.43
C SER A 8 -18.22 31.56 -34.48
N ILE A 9 -17.35 30.55 -34.56
CA ILE A 9 -17.37 29.38 -33.67
C ILE A 9 -17.11 29.77 -32.22
N LEU A 10 -16.08 30.58 -31.95
CA LEU A 10 -15.72 31.00 -30.58
C LEU A 10 -16.82 31.83 -29.91
N ASN A 11 -17.55 32.63 -30.67
CA ASN A 11 -18.65 33.45 -30.16
C ASN A 11 -20.01 32.74 -30.18
N THR A 12 -20.06 31.48 -30.63
CA THR A 12 -21.30 30.70 -30.66
C THR A 12 -21.78 30.39 -29.25
N ARG A 13 -23.05 30.74 -28.98
CA ARG A 13 -23.72 30.47 -27.72
C ARG A 13 -25.14 30.00 -28.00
N PHE A 14 -25.49 28.81 -27.52
CA PHE A 14 -26.83 28.25 -27.71
C PHE A 14 -27.17 27.29 -26.58
N GLN A 15 -28.46 26.98 -26.44
CA GLN A 15 -28.93 25.98 -25.49
C GLN A 15 -28.90 24.59 -26.16
N GLY A 16 -28.03 23.70 -25.69
CA GLY A 16 -27.96 22.31 -26.12
C GLY A 16 -28.57 21.35 -25.10
N LEU A 17 -28.49 20.04 -25.38
CA LEU A 17 -29.00 18.99 -24.50
C LEU A 17 -28.26 18.93 -23.15
N SER A 18 -26.96 19.21 -23.14
CA SER A 18 -26.11 19.26 -21.94
C SER A 18 -26.15 20.62 -21.23
N GLY A 19 -27.07 21.50 -21.61
CA GLY A 19 -27.17 22.86 -21.11
C GLY A 19 -26.61 23.89 -22.08
N GLU A 20 -26.22 25.03 -21.54
CA GLU A 20 -25.76 26.15 -22.34
C GLU A 20 -24.35 25.89 -22.89
N PHE A 21 -24.22 25.93 -24.21
CA PHE A 21 -22.94 25.86 -24.88
C PHE A 21 -22.31 27.27 -24.91
N HIS A 22 -21.11 27.39 -24.34
CA HIS A 22 -20.31 28.60 -24.41
C HIS A 22 -18.82 28.26 -24.31
N LEU A 23 -18.03 28.80 -25.24
CA LEU A 23 -16.58 28.63 -25.26
C LEU A 23 -15.90 29.86 -24.63
N ALA A 24 -15.17 29.68 -23.53
CA ALA A 24 -14.27 30.70 -23.01
C ALA A 24 -12.83 30.34 -23.36
N LYS A 25 -12.12 31.27 -24.02
CA LYS A 25 -10.74 31.05 -24.50
C LYS A 25 -10.59 29.79 -25.37
N GLY A 26 -11.65 29.38 -26.07
CA GLY A 26 -11.67 28.20 -26.93
C GLY A 26 -12.07 26.90 -26.24
N GLU A 27 -12.36 26.91 -24.94
CA GLU A 27 -12.76 25.72 -24.18
C GLU A 27 -14.22 25.82 -23.71
N LEU A 28 -14.94 24.70 -23.75
CA LEU A 28 -16.31 24.61 -23.26
C LEU A 28 -16.31 24.78 -21.73
N ILE A 29 -17.12 25.71 -21.22
CA ILE A 29 -17.39 25.80 -19.78
C ILE A 29 -18.62 24.96 -19.45
N PRO A 30 -18.48 23.78 -18.82
CA PRO A 30 -19.64 23.02 -18.36
C PRO A 30 -20.34 23.74 -17.20
N LYS A 31 -21.68 23.79 -17.19
CA LYS A 31 -22.43 24.34 -16.04
C LYS A 31 -22.28 23.46 -14.79
N ALA A 32 -22.24 22.15 -14.99
CA ALA A 32 -22.05 21.16 -13.94
C ALA A 32 -21.47 19.86 -14.52
N LEU A 33 -20.82 19.08 -13.67
CA LEU A 33 -20.33 17.73 -13.96
C LEU A 33 -21.18 16.71 -13.21
N GLU A 34 -21.58 15.64 -13.89
CA GLU A 34 -22.32 14.54 -13.28
C GLU A 34 -21.36 13.57 -12.57
N ILE A 35 -21.69 13.19 -11.35
CA ILE A 35 -20.97 12.22 -10.54
C ILE A 35 -21.83 10.98 -10.44
N PHE A 36 -21.32 9.85 -10.90
CA PHE A 36 -21.98 8.56 -10.79
C PHE A 36 -21.04 7.49 -10.24
N ASN A 37 -21.63 6.45 -9.68
CA ASN A 37 -20.98 5.27 -9.16
C ASN A 37 -21.28 4.10 -10.10
N VAL A 38 -20.25 3.34 -10.49
CA VAL A 38 -20.38 2.17 -11.37
C VAL A 38 -20.36 0.90 -10.54
N ILE A 39 -21.42 0.10 -10.64
CA ILE A 39 -21.61 -1.14 -9.89
C ILE A 39 -21.90 -2.26 -10.88
N GLY A 40 -20.90 -3.12 -11.11
CA GLY A 40 -20.96 -4.11 -12.19
C GLY A 40 -21.16 -3.43 -13.53
N ASN A 41 -22.30 -3.70 -14.18
CA ASN A 41 -22.66 -3.11 -15.48
C ASN A 41 -23.71 -1.98 -15.34
N LYS A 42 -23.93 -1.46 -14.14
CA LYS A 42 -24.93 -0.41 -13.87
C LYS A 42 -24.26 0.86 -13.39
N GLU A 43 -24.76 2.00 -13.87
CA GLU A 43 -24.39 3.32 -13.40
C GLU A 43 -25.45 3.85 -12.44
N ARG A 44 -25.01 4.46 -11.34
CA ARG A 44 -25.86 5.09 -10.34
C ARG A 44 -25.41 6.53 -10.14
N ILE A 45 -26.25 7.47 -10.57
CA ILE A 45 -26.00 8.91 -10.37
C ILE A 45 -26.01 9.22 -8.86
N LEU A 46 -24.94 9.85 -8.38
CA LEU A 46 -24.80 10.34 -7.01
C LEU A 46 -25.18 11.81 -6.91
N GLY A 47 -24.86 12.62 -7.92
CA GLY A 47 -25.18 14.03 -7.95
C GLY A 47 -24.38 14.81 -8.98
N TYR A 48 -24.26 16.10 -8.76
CA TYR A 48 -23.63 17.06 -9.67
C TYR A 48 -22.64 17.94 -8.93
N TYR A 49 -21.54 18.27 -9.60
CA TYR A 49 -20.56 19.26 -9.17
C TYR A 49 -20.70 20.51 -10.04
N SER A 50 -21.09 21.63 -9.45
CA SER A 50 -21.21 22.91 -10.16
C SER A 50 -19.94 23.74 -10.08
N LEU A 51 -19.76 24.65 -11.05
CA LEU A 51 -18.53 25.46 -11.17
C LEU A 51 -18.26 26.38 -9.97
N ASN A 52 -19.28 26.69 -9.17
CA ASN A 52 -19.16 27.43 -7.91
C ASN A 52 -18.62 26.55 -6.74
N GLY A 53 -18.21 25.31 -7.00
CA GLY A 53 -17.68 24.38 -6.02
C GLY A 53 -18.74 23.63 -5.20
N ALA A 54 -20.03 23.82 -5.50
CA ALA A 54 -21.10 23.15 -4.77
C ALA A 54 -21.31 21.72 -5.27
N LEU A 55 -21.51 20.82 -4.32
CA LEU A 55 -21.89 19.43 -4.54
C LEU A 55 -23.35 19.25 -4.16
N SER A 56 -24.18 18.80 -5.08
CA SER A 56 -25.60 18.59 -4.82
C SER A 56 -26.16 17.37 -5.52
N LYS A 57 -27.20 16.76 -4.94
CA LYS A 57 -27.88 15.60 -5.54
C LYS A 57 -28.64 15.94 -6.82
N SER A 58 -29.09 17.18 -6.95
CA SER A 58 -29.78 17.71 -8.12
C SER A 58 -29.25 19.10 -8.45
N LEU A 59 -29.34 19.51 -9.72
CA LEU A 59 -29.03 20.87 -10.15
C LEU A 59 -29.99 21.93 -9.56
N THR A 60 -31.15 21.49 -9.07
CA THR A 60 -32.20 22.37 -8.54
C THR A 60 -32.35 22.31 -7.01
N SER A 61 -31.74 21.32 -6.34
CA SER A 61 -31.84 21.14 -4.89
C SER A 61 -30.47 21.16 -4.24
N LYS A 62 -30.37 21.67 -3.01
CA LYS A 62 -29.12 21.67 -2.21
C LYS A 62 -28.94 20.38 -1.39
N GLU A 63 -29.63 19.31 -1.76
CA GLU A 63 -29.52 18.03 -1.05
C GLU A 63 -28.09 17.48 -1.17
N LYS A 64 -27.59 16.86 -0.09
CA LYS A 64 -26.29 16.18 -0.09
C LYS A 64 -26.28 15.07 -1.14
N LEU A 65 -25.10 14.83 -1.73
CA LEU A 65 -24.86 13.76 -2.70
C LEU A 65 -25.44 12.42 -2.22
N GLY A 66 -25.92 11.63 -3.17
CA GLY A 66 -26.25 10.23 -2.92
C GLY A 66 -25.05 9.48 -2.35
N LYS A 67 -25.31 8.55 -1.43
CA LYS A 67 -24.25 7.71 -0.87
C LYS A 67 -23.68 6.78 -1.96
N PRO A 68 -22.34 6.72 -2.12
CA PRO A 68 -21.73 5.69 -2.96
C PRO A 68 -21.94 4.31 -2.34
N ILE A 69 -22.08 3.30 -3.19
CA ILE A 69 -21.96 1.90 -2.82
C ILE A 69 -20.53 1.47 -3.14
N TRP A 70 -19.86 0.88 -2.17
CA TRP A 70 -18.49 0.41 -2.26
C TRP A 70 -18.46 -1.07 -2.66
N PRO A 71 -17.29 -1.58 -3.12
CA PRO A 71 -17.12 -3.00 -3.37
C PRO A 71 -17.59 -3.85 -2.17
N GLY A 72 -18.34 -4.92 -2.43
CA GLY A 72 -18.98 -5.73 -1.40
C GLY A 72 -20.42 -5.32 -1.06
N ASP A 73 -21.04 -4.46 -1.87
CA ASP A 73 -22.45 -4.03 -1.76
C ASP A 73 -22.78 -3.34 -0.43
N THR A 74 -21.90 -2.43 -0.01
CA THR A 74 -22.04 -1.67 1.25
C THR A 74 -21.99 -0.16 1.00
N ASP A 75 -22.75 0.62 1.78
CA ASP A 75 -22.65 2.09 1.78
C ASP A 75 -21.59 2.62 2.76
N GLU A 76 -20.96 1.72 3.51
CA GLU A 76 -19.86 2.04 4.41
C GLU A 76 -18.55 2.20 3.64
N GLN A 77 -17.91 3.35 3.79
CA GLN A 77 -16.62 3.61 3.17
C GLN A 77 -15.56 2.63 3.69
N PRO A 78 -14.85 1.90 2.80
CA PRO A 78 -13.77 1.03 3.20
C PRO A 78 -12.76 1.78 4.04
N ARG A 79 -12.50 1.25 5.22
CA ARG A 79 -11.47 1.78 6.11
C ARG A 79 -10.09 1.58 5.49
N LYS A 80 -9.16 2.43 5.90
CA LYS A 80 -7.74 2.28 5.62
C LYS A 80 -7.23 0.94 6.19
N LEU A 81 -6.51 0.16 5.39
CA LEU A 81 -5.96 -1.13 5.83
C LEU A 81 -4.84 -0.94 6.84
N ARG A 82 -4.85 -1.75 7.89
CA ARG A 82 -3.83 -1.80 8.93
C ARG A 82 -2.86 -2.94 8.64
N ILE A 83 -1.64 -2.60 8.25
CA ILE A 83 -0.63 -3.55 7.80
C ILE A 83 0.39 -3.78 8.91
N GLY A 84 0.39 -4.98 9.49
CA GLY A 84 1.27 -5.41 10.56
C GLY A 84 2.73 -5.58 10.09
N VAL A 85 3.59 -4.79 10.72
CA VAL A 85 5.05 -4.69 10.67
C VAL A 85 5.91 -5.51 11.65
N PRO A 86 6.77 -6.51 11.37
CA PRO A 86 7.74 -6.91 12.39
C PRO A 86 8.74 -5.78 12.66
N VAL A 87 9.08 -5.56 13.93
CA VAL A 87 10.28 -4.79 14.30
C VAL A 87 11.38 -5.79 14.59
N THR A 88 12.40 -5.83 13.74
CA THR A 88 13.55 -6.72 13.88
C THR A 88 14.82 -5.90 14.12
N THR A 89 15.74 -6.43 14.91
CA THR A 89 17.08 -5.84 15.11
C THR A 89 18.12 -6.39 14.14
N GLY A 90 17.82 -7.51 13.48
CA GLY A 90 18.70 -8.21 12.54
C GLY A 90 18.69 -7.62 11.13
N PHE A 91 18.25 -8.42 10.14
CA PHE A 91 18.29 -8.08 8.72
C PHE A 91 17.35 -6.92 8.36
N ARG A 92 17.88 -5.70 8.37
CA ARG A 92 17.15 -4.46 8.06
C ARG A 92 16.91 -4.29 6.56
N GLU A 93 17.58 -5.06 5.73
CA GLU A 93 17.44 -5.06 4.28
C GLU A 93 16.06 -5.57 3.85
N PHE A 94 15.53 -6.57 4.55
CA PHE A 94 14.20 -7.10 4.29
C PHE A 94 13.10 -6.18 4.78
N LEU A 95 13.23 -5.72 6.03
CA LEU A 95 12.31 -4.76 6.60
C LEU A 95 12.97 -3.95 7.71
N LYS A 96 12.85 -2.63 7.61
CA LYS A 96 13.36 -1.66 8.57
C LYS A 96 12.22 -0.78 9.01
N VAL A 97 12.09 -0.63 10.33
CA VAL A 97 11.16 0.32 10.95
C VAL A 97 11.98 1.38 11.66
N GLU A 98 11.79 2.63 11.23
CA GLU A 98 12.30 3.82 11.88
C GLU A 98 11.13 4.67 12.35
N TRP A 99 11.41 5.67 13.18
CA TRP A 99 10.38 6.57 13.69
C TRP A 99 10.75 7.99 13.35
N HIS A 100 9.81 8.71 12.77
CA HIS A 100 10.00 10.12 12.47
C HIS A 100 10.31 10.89 13.77
N PRO A 101 11.37 11.72 13.82
CA PRO A 101 11.83 12.34 15.05
C PRO A 101 10.77 13.28 15.67
N GLU A 102 10.05 14.03 14.83
CA GLU A 102 9.06 15.00 15.29
C GLU A 102 7.67 14.41 15.53
N THR A 103 7.17 13.59 14.59
CA THR A 103 5.78 13.10 14.63
C THR A 103 5.64 11.75 15.34
N GLY A 104 6.75 11.05 15.59
CA GLY A 104 6.75 9.69 16.15
C GLY A 104 6.14 8.62 15.25
N LYS A 105 5.74 8.97 14.01
CA LYS A 105 5.13 8.03 13.06
C LYS A 105 6.16 7.03 12.54
N PRO A 106 5.74 5.78 12.28
CA PRO A 106 6.64 4.78 11.72
C PRO A 106 6.97 5.08 10.26
N ILE A 107 8.25 4.96 9.93
CA ILE A 107 8.80 4.98 8.58
C ILE A 107 9.25 3.55 8.29
N VAL A 108 8.57 2.90 7.34
CA VAL A 108 8.85 1.51 6.97
C VAL A 108 9.53 1.47 5.61
N SER A 109 10.65 0.77 5.53
CA SER A 109 11.45 0.57 4.32
C SER A 109 11.99 -0.86 4.28
N GLY A 110 12.64 -1.22 3.17
CA GLY A 110 13.20 -2.56 2.94
C GLY A 110 12.42 -3.35 1.90
N PHE A 111 13.04 -4.43 1.42
CA PHE A 111 12.58 -5.22 0.28
C PHE A 111 11.10 -5.64 0.39
N CYS A 112 10.68 -6.17 1.54
CA CYS A 112 9.30 -6.64 1.73
C CYS A 112 8.27 -5.50 1.63
N ALA A 113 8.62 -4.31 2.13
CA ALA A 113 7.75 -3.14 2.06
C ALA A 113 7.65 -2.60 0.62
N ASP A 114 8.74 -2.67 -0.14
CA ASP A 114 8.76 -2.22 -1.53
C ASP A 114 7.99 -3.18 -2.43
N VAL A 115 8.15 -4.50 -2.27
CA VAL A 115 7.32 -5.51 -2.97
C VAL A 115 5.83 -5.26 -2.72
N PHE A 116 5.43 -5.00 -1.47
CA PHE A 116 4.05 -4.68 -1.14
C PHE A 116 3.55 -3.41 -1.85
N ARG A 117 4.35 -2.34 -1.85
CA ARG A 117 4.01 -1.08 -2.54
C ARG A 117 3.89 -1.27 -4.05
N GLU A 118 4.80 -2.01 -4.67
CA GLU A 118 4.72 -2.29 -6.12
C GLU A 118 3.49 -3.12 -6.45
N ALA A 119 3.14 -4.13 -5.63
CA ALA A 119 1.91 -4.89 -5.80
C ALA A 119 0.66 -4.00 -5.72
N LEU A 120 0.63 -3.02 -4.81
CA LEU A 120 -0.49 -2.07 -4.71
C LEU A 120 -0.61 -1.15 -5.92
N LYS A 121 0.51 -0.74 -6.55
CA LYS A 121 0.48 0.08 -7.77
C LYS A 121 -0.16 -0.62 -8.96
N MET A 122 -0.17 -1.96 -8.96
CA MET A 122 -0.78 -2.77 -10.01
C MET A 122 -2.30 -2.93 -9.84
N LEU A 123 -2.86 -2.51 -8.70
CA LEU A 123 -4.30 -2.57 -8.47
C LEU A 123 -5.02 -1.48 -9.29
N PRO A 124 -6.20 -1.77 -9.86
CA PRO A 124 -6.97 -0.80 -10.65
C PRO A 124 -7.66 0.28 -9.80
N PHE A 125 -7.43 0.28 -8.47
CA PHE A 125 -8.03 1.21 -7.54
C PHE A 125 -7.03 1.57 -6.43
N PRO A 126 -7.13 2.79 -5.87
CA PRO A 126 -6.33 3.18 -4.72
C PRO A 126 -6.77 2.37 -3.50
N LEU A 127 -5.80 1.78 -2.80
CA LEU A 127 -6.05 1.07 -1.54
C LEU A 127 -5.33 1.80 -0.41
N PRO A 128 -6.02 2.65 0.39
CA PRO A 128 -5.41 3.34 1.51
C PRO A 128 -4.93 2.33 2.56
N TYR A 129 -3.69 2.49 3.02
CA TYR A 129 -3.11 1.63 4.06
C TYR A 129 -2.20 2.41 5.01
N GLU A 130 -1.95 1.84 6.19
CA GLU A 130 -0.90 2.25 7.10
C GLU A 130 -0.15 1.07 7.66
N PHE A 131 1.14 1.28 7.92
CA PHE A 131 1.93 0.31 8.63
C PHE A 131 1.77 0.49 10.14
N ILE A 132 1.50 -0.61 10.82
CA ILE A 132 1.46 -0.72 12.29
C ILE A 132 2.62 -1.61 12.72
N PRO A 133 3.72 -1.03 13.24
CA PRO A 133 4.81 -1.82 13.78
C PRO A 133 4.37 -2.64 14.99
N PHE A 134 4.78 -3.90 15.03
CA PHE A 134 4.63 -4.77 16.16
C PHE A 134 5.70 -4.46 17.21
N ALA A 135 5.52 -3.32 17.86
CA ALA A 135 6.48 -2.74 18.78
C ALA A 135 5.90 -2.57 20.19
N ASP A 136 6.75 -2.67 21.20
CA ASP A 136 6.45 -2.29 22.58
C ASP A 136 6.59 -0.76 22.79
N LYS A 137 6.43 -0.32 24.05
CA LYS A 137 6.56 1.10 24.42
C LYS A 137 7.97 1.66 24.19
N GLU A 138 8.98 0.80 24.16
CA GLU A 138 10.39 1.15 23.90
C GLU A 138 10.76 1.05 22.42
N ARG A 139 9.78 0.85 21.53
CA ARG A 139 9.97 0.68 20.07
C ARG A 139 10.77 -0.56 19.71
N LYS A 140 10.86 -1.55 20.60
CA LYS A 140 11.44 -2.86 20.34
C LYS A 140 10.37 -3.85 19.92
N SER A 141 10.77 -5.00 19.41
CA SER A 141 9.84 -6.06 19.00
C SER A 141 8.90 -6.44 20.15
N LYS A 142 7.59 -6.39 19.92
CA LYS A 142 6.56 -6.70 20.94
C LYS A 142 6.47 -8.20 21.25
N GLY A 143 7.06 -9.07 20.43
CA GLY A 143 6.95 -10.51 20.60
C GLY A 143 7.41 -11.30 19.39
N THR A 144 6.89 -12.53 19.26
CA THR A 144 7.28 -13.47 18.20
C THR A 144 6.52 -13.23 16.89
N TYR A 145 7.02 -13.84 15.82
CA TYR A 145 6.35 -13.90 14.52
C TYR A 145 4.94 -14.51 14.61
N ASP A 146 4.73 -15.53 15.45
CA ASP A 146 3.43 -16.17 15.62
C ASP A 146 2.44 -15.23 16.32
N GLN A 147 2.90 -14.49 17.33
CA GLN A 147 2.08 -13.49 18.03
C GLN A 147 1.70 -12.33 17.10
N LEU A 148 2.62 -11.91 16.22
CA LEU A 148 2.31 -10.93 15.17
C LEU A 148 1.23 -11.48 14.23
N LEU A 149 1.37 -12.70 13.69
CA LEU A 149 0.36 -13.31 12.84
C LEU A 149 -1.00 -13.45 13.54
N TYR A 150 -0.99 -13.76 14.84
CA TYR A 150 -2.20 -13.85 15.65
C TYR A 150 -2.97 -12.52 15.75
N GLN A 151 -2.32 -11.37 15.52
CA GLN A 151 -2.99 -10.07 15.46
C GLN A 151 -4.03 -9.99 14.33
N ILE A 152 -3.87 -10.74 13.24
CA ILE A 152 -4.90 -10.84 12.18
C ILE A 152 -6.16 -11.48 12.75
N LYS A 153 -6.01 -12.60 13.48
CA LYS A 153 -7.15 -13.30 14.11
C LYS A 153 -7.87 -12.43 15.15
N GLN A 154 -7.13 -11.59 15.86
CA GLN A 154 -7.68 -10.61 16.82
C GLN A 154 -8.23 -9.35 16.15
N GLN A 155 -8.18 -9.24 14.82
CA GLN A 155 -8.62 -8.07 14.06
C GLN A 155 -7.92 -6.77 14.47
N GLU A 156 -6.68 -6.86 14.97
CA GLU A 156 -5.84 -5.72 15.30
C GLU A 156 -5.15 -5.15 14.05
N VAL A 157 -4.87 -6.02 13.09
CA VAL A 157 -4.34 -5.70 11.76
C VAL A 157 -5.11 -6.50 10.71
N ASP A 158 -5.15 -6.01 9.48
CA ASP A 158 -5.88 -6.63 8.37
C ASP A 158 -4.98 -7.51 7.50
N ALA A 159 -3.66 -7.22 7.45
CA ALA A 159 -2.65 -8.03 6.78
C ALA A 159 -1.28 -7.82 7.42
N ILE A 160 -0.28 -8.64 7.07
CA ILE A 160 1.10 -8.53 7.57
C ILE A 160 2.08 -8.53 6.40
N VAL A 161 3.07 -7.64 6.48
CA VAL A 161 4.17 -7.55 5.52
C VAL A 161 5.50 -7.81 6.23
N GLY A 162 6.33 -8.65 5.65
CA GLY A 162 7.67 -8.94 6.17
C GLY A 162 8.20 -10.29 5.70
N ASP A 163 9.37 -10.63 6.22
CA ASP A 163 10.12 -11.86 5.99
C ASP A 163 9.50 -13.07 6.72
N LYS A 164 8.25 -13.41 6.38
CA LYS A 164 7.49 -14.48 7.02
C LYS A 164 7.71 -15.82 6.32
N THR A 165 8.23 -16.81 7.05
CA THR A 165 8.23 -18.20 6.59
C THR A 165 6.80 -18.77 6.61
N ILE A 166 6.38 -19.33 5.48
CA ILE A 166 5.13 -20.06 5.33
C ILE A 166 5.31 -21.44 5.99
N VAL A 167 4.53 -21.71 7.02
CA VAL A 167 4.57 -22.98 7.77
C VAL A 167 3.14 -23.46 8.03
N ALA A 168 2.88 -24.75 7.88
CA ALA A 168 1.54 -25.33 7.95
C ALA A 168 0.75 -24.95 9.23
N ASN A 169 1.40 -24.88 10.39
CA ASN A 169 0.73 -24.49 11.64
C ASN A 169 0.17 -23.05 11.60
N ARG A 170 0.81 -22.15 10.85
CA ARG A 170 0.35 -20.75 10.70
C ARG A 170 -0.83 -20.66 9.75
N SER A 171 -0.91 -21.53 8.77
CA SER A 171 -2.03 -21.62 7.82
C SER A 171 -3.37 -21.98 8.47
N LEU A 172 -3.39 -22.37 9.75
CA LEU A 172 -4.61 -22.63 10.50
C LEU A 172 -5.39 -21.35 10.87
N TYR A 173 -4.76 -20.17 10.80
CA TYR A 173 -5.40 -18.91 11.21
C TYR A 173 -5.02 -17.69 10.36
N VAL A 174 -4.18 -17.86 9.33
CA VAL A 174 -3.91 -16.84 8.31
C VAL A 174 -3.81 -17.49 6.93
N ASP A 175 -4.21 -16.77 5.90
CA ASP A 175 -3.91 -17.12 4.52
C ASP A 175 -2.61 -16.44 4.07
N PHE A 176 -1.81 -17.16 3.29
CA PHE A 176 -0.55 -16.64 2.75
C PHE A 176 -0.69 -16.32 1.26
N THR A 177 0.04 -15.29 0.80
CA THR A 177 0.27 -15.08 -0.62
C THR A 177 1.23 -16.14 -1.18
N LEU A 178 1.39 -16.17 -2.50
CA LEU A 178 2.51 -16.88 -3.11
C LEU A 178 3.84 -16.32 -2.57
N PRO A 179 4.86 -17.18 -2.34
CA PRO A 179 6.16 -16.73 -1.89
C PRO A 179 6.80 -15.87 -2.98
N TYR A 180 7.33 -14.71 -2.59
CA TYR A 180 8.03 -13.76 -3.48
C TYR A 180 9.56 -13.89 -3.38
N THR A 181 10.06 -14.73 -2.49
CA THR A 181 11.47 -15.11 -2.35
C THR A 181 11.56 -16.58 -1.97
N GLU A 182 12.59 -17.26 -2.47
CA GLU A 182 12.90 -18.62 -2.03
C GLU A 182 13.31 -18.63 -0.55
N SER A 183 13.04 -19.76 0.11
CA SER A 183 13.41 -20.01 1.50
C SER A 183 14.40 -21.17 1.57
N GLY A 184 15.45 -21.03 2.37
CA GLY A 184 16.45 -22.07 2.60
C GLY A 184 17.19 -21.87 3.91
N VAL A 185 17.71 -22.95 4.48
CA VAL A 185 18.57 -22.92 5.67
C VAL A 185 19.95 -23.44 5.27
N SER A 186 20.98 -22.67 5.61
CA SER A 186 22.38 -23.04 5.36
C SER A 186 23.19 -22.91 6.66
N LYS A 187 24.15 -23.81 6.85
CA LYS A 187 25.07 -23.77 7.99
C LYS A 187 26.33 -23.03 7.60
N VAL A 188 26.56 -21.86 8.20
CA VAL A 188 27.84 -21.15 8.09
C VAL A 188 28.75 -21.64 9.20
N VAL A 189 29.94 -22.12 8.83
CA VAL A 189 30.99 -22.51 9.77
C VAL A 189 32.22 -21.65 9.54
N LEU A 190 32.87 -21.23 10.62
CA LEU A 190 34.17 -20.59 10.52
C LEU A 190 35.13 -21.56 9.85
N MET A 191 35.81 -21.09 8.80
CA MET A 191 36.95 -21.81 8.26
C MET A 191 37.99 -21.92 9.37
N LYS A 192 38.26 -23.14 9.81
CA LYS A 192 39.42 -23.41 10.65
C LYS A 192 40.65 -23.30 9.78
N HIS A 193 41.65 -22.56 10.26
CA HIS A 193 42.97 -22.64 9.67
C HIS A 193 43.42 -24.10 9.70
N ASP A 194 43.87 -24.64 8.57
CA ASP A 194 44.42 -25.99 8.56
C ASP A 194 45.67 -25.96 9.43
N GLU A 195 45.70 -26.73 10.52
CA GLU A 195 46.90 -26.86 11.35
C GLU A 195 48.07 -27.43 10.54
N ARG A 196 47.79 -28.14 9.42
CA ARG A 196 48.80 -28.64 8.47
C ARG A 196 49.48 -27.54 7.66
N ASP A 197 48.89 -26.36 7.55
CA ASP A 197 49.54 -25.19 6.94
C ASP A 197 50.50 -24.49 7.92
N ASN A 198 50.60 -24.96 9.16
CA ASN A 198 51.58 -24.47 10.11
C ASN A 198 52.97 -25.04 9.77
N LYS A 199 53.92 -24.16 9.44
CA LYS A 199 55.33 -24.53 9.20
C LYS A 199 55.96 -25.32 10.35
N TRP A 200 55.44 -25.23 11.57
CA TRP A 200 55.93 -25.93 12.76
C TRP A 200 55.24 -27.27 13.04
N ILE A 201 54.42 -27.79 12.11
CA ILE A 201 53.72 -29.09 12.26
C ILE A 201 54.68 -30.25 12.56
N PHE A 202 55.93 -30.21 12.05
CA PHE A 202 56.93 -31.24 12.27
C PHE A 202 57.35 -31.39 13.74
N LEU A 203 57.28 -30.31 14.55
CA LEU A 203 57.59 -30.37 15.98
C LEU A 203 56.51 -31.09 16.80
N LYS A 204 55.27 -31.20 16.28
CA LYS A 204 54.14 -31.81 17.00
C LYS A 204 54.36 -33.30 17.32
N ARG A 205 55.30 -33.97 16.65
CA ARG A 205 55.64 -35.39 16.85
C ARG A 205 56.96 -35.63 17.61
N LEU A 206 57.71 -34.58 17.97
CA LEU A 206 58.97 -34.72 18.69
C LEU A 206 58.72 -34.41 20.17
N SER A 207 58.99 -35.37 21.07
CA SER A 207 59.07 -35.08 22.50
C SER A 207 60.38 -34.34 22.78
N LEU A 208 60.27 -33.20 23.47
CA LEU A 208 61.41 -32.47 24.04
C LEU A 208 61.85 -33.17 25.33
N ASP A 209 62.27 -34.42 25.21
CA ASP A 209 63.06 -35.06 26.27
C ASP A 209 64.52 -34.93 25.85
N LEU A 210 65.19 -33.93 26.42
CA LEU A 210 66.64 -33.76 26.39
C LEU A 210 67.17 -33.78 27.82
#